data_AF-A0A1V6RH06-F1
#
_entry.id   AF-A0A1V6RH06-F1
#
_cell.length_a   1.000
_cell.length_b   1.000
_cell.length_c   1.000
_cell.angle_alpha   90.00
_cell.angle_beta   90.00
_cell.angle_gamma   90.00
#
_symmetry.space_group_name_H-M   'P 1'
#
loop_
_entity.id
_entity.type
_entity.pdbx_description
1 polymer ?
#
loop_
_entity_poly.entity_id
_entity_poly.type
_entity_poly.pdbx_seq_one_letter_code
_entity_poly.pdbx_strand_id
1 'polypeptide(L)'
;MSVSDPLLDSYNCPAFLRSCNAYREYLVKTEGRELTPPLYTTNSAGEIIVYHGEVYCRVPGCRHNHVPTSATNNLRQHLIRHGLRLPTSATGRLTQARKDAAIRWYNSLFKAEEDDDDDNNSDDDDDAEDDHTGNKRAKEDDEEYADDDDDDDDDDEDDD
;
A
#
# COMPACT_ATOMS: atom_id res chain seq x y z
N MET A 1 7.49 20.81 -9.83
CA MET A 1 8.69 20.54 -9.02
C MET A 1 8.21 19.96 -7.70
N SER A 2 8.49 18.68 -7.42
CA SER A 2 8.08 18.06 -6.16
C SER A 2 8.94 18.62 -5.05
N VAL A 3 8.34 19.39 -4.14
CA VAL A 3 8.99 19.85 -2.92
C VAL A 3 9.19 18.64 -2.02
N SER A 4 10.44 18.21 -1.86
CA SER A 4 10.77 17.15 -0.93
C SER A 4 10.53 17.65 0.49
N ASP A 5 9.71 16.93 1.24
CA ASP A 5 9.45 17.21 2.65
C ASP A 5 10.64 16.67 3.48
N PRO A 6 11.46 17.52 4.12
CA PRO A 6 12.65 17.10 4.85
C PRO A 6 12.38 16.05 5.93
N LEU A 7 11.16 16.06 6.48
CA LEU A 7 10.73 15.11 7.49
C LEU A 7 10.54 13.71 6.89
N LEU A 8 9.99 13.62 5.67
CA LEU A 8 9.81 12.35 4.97
C LEU A 8 11.10 11.78 4.41
N ASP A 9 12.11 12.61 4.15
CA ASP A 9 13.41 12.17 3.63
C ASP A 9 14.38 11.72 4.73
N SER A 10 14.16 12.14 5.98
CA SER A 10 14.93 11.68 7.16
C SER A 10 14.64 10.20 7.50
N TYR A 11 13.41 9.77 7.25
CA TYR A 11 12.97 8.38 7.43
C TYR A 11 13.08 7.67 6.08
N ASN A 12 13.36 6.36 6.04
CA ASN A 12 13.28 5.57 4.80
C ASN A 12 11.80 5.41 4.37
N CYS A 13 11.13 6.52 4.06
CA CYS A 13 9.73 6.63 3.76
C CYS A 13 9.44 5.90 2.42
N PRO A 14 8.56 4.90 2.43
CA PRO A 14 8.11 4.28 1.20
C PRO A 14 7.50 5.32 0.25
N ALA A 15 7.88 5.29 -1.03
CA ALA A 15 7.43 6.28 -2.01
C ALA A 15 5.90 6.41 -2.09
N PHE A 16 5.16 5.31 -1.91
CA PHE A 16 3.70 5.31 -1.95
C PHE A 16 3.04 6.00 -0.73
N LEU A 17 3.78 6.20 0.37
CA LEU A 17 3.29 6.90 1.56
C LEU A 17 3.63 8.39 1.55
N ARG A 18 4.49 8.87 0.64
CA ARG A 18 4.82 10.30 0.55
C ARG A 18 3.61 11.18 0.26
N SER A 19 2.66 10.68 -0.53
CA SER A 19 1.40 11.39 -0.82
C SER A 19 0.35 11.21 0.28
N CYS A 20 0.52 10.29 1.22
CA CYS A 20 -0.44 10.03 2.29
C CYS A 20 -0.33 11.09 3.40
N ASN A 21 -1.38 11.91 3.59
CA ASN A 21 -1.39 12.93 4.65
C ASN A 21 -1.43 12.30 6.05
N ALA A 22 -2.24 11.24 6.25
CA ALA A 22 -2.29 10.53 7.52
C ALA A 22 -0.94 9.95 7.94
N TYR A 23 -0.11 9.51 6.99
CA TYR A 23 1.25 9.07 7.31
C TYR A 23 2.13 10.22 7.84
N ARG A 24 2.04 11.41 7.23
CA ARG A 24 2.75 12.60 7.71
C ARG A 24 2.30 12.99 9.11
N GLU A 25 0.99 13.02 9.36
CA GLU A 25 0.44 13.30 10.68
C GLU A 25 0.86 12.26 11.72
N TYR A 26 0.90 10.98 11.35
CA TYR A 26 1.41 9.91 12.20
C TYR A 26 2.85 10.20 12.66
N LEU A 27 3.73 10.62 11.75
CA LEU A 27 5.11 10.91 12.10
C LEU A 27 5.21 12.07 13.09
N VAL A 28 4.53 13.19 12.80
CA VAL A 28 4.57 14.41 13.61
C VAL A 28 3.91 14.21 14.97
N LYS A 29 2.68 13.68 15.00
CA LYS A 29 1.92 13.53 16.25
C LYS A 29 2.49 12.45 17.16
N THR A 30 3.09 11.39 16.61
CA THR A 30 3.76 10.37 17.45
C THR A 30 5.06 10.92 18.06
N GLU A 31 5.84 11.69 17.30
CA GLU A 31 7.03 12.39 17.82
C GLU A 31 6.66 13.40 18.92
N GLY A 32 5.61 14.17 18.68
CA GLY A 32 5.03 15.13 19.63
C GLY A 32 4.31 14.50 20.83
N ARG A 33 4.16 13.16 20.86
CA ARG A 33 3.38 12.40 21.87
C ARG A 33 1.90 12.77 21.93
N GLU A 34 1.38 13.37 20.87
CA GLU A 34 -0.03 13.74 20.68
C GLU A 34 -0.85 12.55 20.17
N LEU A 35 -0.19 11.58 19.53
CA LEU A 35 -0.79 10.33 19.08
C LEU A 35 -0.19 9.16 19.83
N THR A 36 -1.06 8.33 20.41
CA THR A 36 -0.69 7.00 20.89
C THR A 36 -1.26 5.96 19.93
N PRO A 37 -0.43 5.33 19.08
CA PRO A 37 -0.91 4.32 18.16
C PRO A 37 -1.54 3.13 18.91
N PRO A 38 -2.54 2.45 18.31
CA PRO A 38 -3.17 1.29 18.92
C PRO A 38 -2.17 0.15 19.09
N LEU A 39 -2.45 -0.75 20.04
CA LEU A 39 -1.65 -1.95 20.27
C LEU A 39 -1.55 -2.82 19.00
N TYR A 40 -0.52 -3.66 18.93
CA TYR A 40 -0.34 -4.57 17.81
C TYR A 40 -1.50 -5.57 17.70
N THR A 41 -2.07 -5.67 16.51
CA THR A 41 -2.96 -6.77 16.13
C THR A 41 -2.13 -7.96 15.66
N THR A 42 -2.69 -9.16 15.76
CA THR A 42 -2.04 -10.40 15.31
C THR A 42 -2.77 -10.99 14.11
N ASN A 43 -2.02 -11.65 13.22
CA ASN A 43 -2.58 -12.44 12.13
C ASN A 43 -3.10 -13.80 12.65
N SER A 44 -3.66 -14.62 11.75
CA SER A 44 -4.14 -15.97 12.06
C SER A 44 -3.06 -16.93 12.60
N ALA A 45 -1.78 -16.63 12.37
CA ALA A 45 -0.64 -17.39 12.90
C ALA A 45 -0.15 -16.87 14.28
N GLY A 46 -0.82 -15.87 14.86
CA GLY A 46 -0.42 -15.26 16.13
C GLY A 46 0.81 -14.34 16.02
N GLU A 47 1.16 -13.90 14.80
CA GLU A 47 2.27 -12.99 14.55
C GLU A 47 1.77 -11.55 14.46
N ILE A 48 2.53 -10.61 15.02
CA ILE A 48 2.12 -9.21 15.02
C ILE A 48 2.18 -8.61 13.61
N ILE A 49 1.19 -7.78 13.29
CA ILE A 49 1.11 -7.06 12.02
C ILE A 49 1.83 -5.72 12.18
N VAL A 50 2.86 -5.53 11.35
CA VAL A 50 3.60 -4.27 11.21
C VAL A 50 3.46 -3.80 9.77
N TYR A 51 2.85 -2.64 9.59
CA TYR A 51 2.64 -2.01 8.29
C TYR A 51 3.92 -1.34 7.79
N HIS A 52 4.05 -1.25 6.47
CA HIS A 52 5.18 -0.57 5.86
C HIS A 52 5.15 0.93 6.21
N GLY A 53 6.33 1.50 6.46
CA GLY A 53 6.47 2.88 6.92
C GLY A 53 6.41 3.04 8.45
N GLU A 54 5.97 2.02 9.21
CA GLU A 54 5.99 2.14 10.67
C GLU A 54 7.43 2.29 11.16
N VAL A 55 7.67 3.29 12.00
CA VAL A 55 9.00 3.60 12.57
C VAL A 55 8.99 3.67 14.09
N TYR A 56 7.82 3.79 14.72
CA TYR A 56 7.67 3.82 16.17
C TYR A 56 7.27 2.46 16.74
N CYS A 57 7.86 2.09 17.87
CA CYS A 57 7.45 0.92 18.63
C CYS A 57 6.11 1.17 19.30
N ARG A 58 5.22 0.18 19.37
CA ARG A 58 3.92 0.29 20.05
C ARG A 58 3.85 -0.54 21.34
N VAL A 59 4.97 -1.13 21.76
CA VAL A 59 5.07 -1.87 23.03
C VAL A 59 5.07 -0.87 24.19
N PRO A 60 4.14 -0.97 25.17
CA PRO A 60 4.07 -0.05 26.29
C PRO A 60 5.40 0.04 27.06
N GLY A 61 5.84 1.26 27.34
CA GLY A 61 7.06 1.52 28.12
C GLY A 61 8.36 1.41 27.32
N CYS A 62 8.31 1.26 26.00
CA CYS A 62 9.50 1.27 25.17
C CYS A 62 9.98 2.70 24.87
N ARG A 63 11.29 2.94 24.93
CA ARG A 63 11.88 4.23 24.51
C ARG A 63 11.55 4.58 23.06
N HIS A 64 11.44 3.58 22.18
CA HIS A 64 11.11 3.77 20.76
C HIS A 64 9.61 4.05 20.53
N ASN A 65 8.79 4.23 21.58
CA ASN A 65 7.41 4.67 21.42
C ASN A 65 7.30 6.09 20.85
N HIS A 66 8.31 6.94 21.07
CA HIS A 66 8.37 8.33 20.64
C HIS A 66 9.72 8.69 19.99
N VAL A 67 10.63 7.72 19.90
CA VAL A 67 11.90 7.87 19.18
C VAL A 67 11.80 7.00 17.92
N PRO A 68 11.77 7.62 16.73
CA PRO A 68 11.61 6.87 15.49
C PRO A 68 12.84 6.02 15.21
N THR A 69 12.60 4.83 14.67
CA THR A 69 13.65 4.04 14.02
C THR A 69 13.82 4.51 12.57
N SER A 70 15.01 4.32 11.99
CA SER A 70 15.28 4.82 10.63
C SER A 70 14.49 4.12 9.51
N ALA A 71 13.95 2.93 9.78
CA ALA A 71 13.23 2.09 8.81
C ALA A 71 12.38 1.03 9.51
N THR A 72 11.30 0.60 8.85
CA THR A 72 10.43 -0.48 9.36
C THR A 72 11.17 -1.79 9.62
N ASN A 73 12.20 -2.13 8.84
CA ASN A 73 13.02 -3.32 9.13
C ASN A 73 13.74 -3.24 10.47
N ASN A 74 14.21 -2.05 10.86
CA ASN A 74 14.85 -1.83 12.16
C ASN A 74 13.82 -1.95 13.29
N LEU A 75 12.60 -1.42 13.08
CA LEU A 75 11.49 -1.62 13.99
C LEU A 75 11.16 -3.11 14.16
N ARG A 76 11.10 -3.88 13.07
CA ARG A 76 10.82 -5.33 13.12
C ARG A 76 11.87 -6.08 13.92
N GLN A 77 13.16 -5.80 13.69
CA GLN A 77 14.24 -6.37 14.49
C GLN A 77 14.16 -5.95 15.97
N HIS A 78 13.77 -4.71 16.24
CA HIS A 78 13.55 -4.22 17.59
C HIS A 78 12.41 -4.98 18.30
N LEU A 79 11.32 -5.28 17.60
CA LEU A 79 10.17 -6.03 18.14
C LEU A 79 10.52 -7.49 18.46
N ILE A 80 11.43 -8.11 17.69
CA ILE A 80 11.97 -9.44 18.03
C ILE A 80 12.68 -9.42 19.39
N ARG A 81 13.37 -8.31 19.74
CA ARG A 81 14.03 -8.16 21.06
C ARG A 81 13.01 -8.02 22.21
N HIS A 82 11.79 -7.60 21.90
CA HIS A 82 10.66 -7.65 22.84
C HIS A 82 10.04 -9.05 22.97
N GLY A 83 10.54 -10.05 22.23
CA GLY A 83 9.99 -11.40 22.21
C GLY A 83 8.73 -11.55 21.35
N LEU A 84 8.40 -10.55 20.52
CA LEU A 84 7.24 -10.62 19.64
C LEU A 84 7.55 -11.43 18.38
N ARG A 85 6.58 -12.21 17.94
CA ARG A 85 6.66 -13.02 16.71
C ARG A 85 6.20 -12.18 15.52
N LEU A 86 7.02 -12.08 14.48
CA LEU A 86 6.68 -11.35 13.26
C LEU A 86 6.63 -12.32 12.07
N PRO A 87 5.74 -12.07 11.09
CA PRO A 87 5.73 -12.84 9.85
C PRO A 87 7.08 -12.68 9.15
N THR A 88 7.55 -13.68 8.42
CA THR A 88 8.76 -13.54 7.59
C THR A 88 8.58 -12.35 6.63
N SER A 89 9.59 -11.48 6.53
CA SER A 89 9.54 -10.38 5.58
C SER A 89 9.52 -10.93 4.17
N ALA A 90 8.42 -10.70 3.44
CA ALA A 90 8.37 -11.03 2.02
C ALA A 90 9.47 -10.27 1.28
N THR A 91 10.27 -11.00 0.52
CA THR A 91 11.27 -10.44 -0.39
C THR A 91 10.59 -9.98 -1.67
N GLY A 92 11.08 -8.88 -2.24
CA GLY A 92 10.59 -8.36 -3.52
C GLY A 92 9.62 -7.18 -3.41
N ARG A 93 8.98 -6.85 -4.53
CA ARG A 93 8.12 -5.66 -4.66
C ARG A 93 6.84 -5.80 -3.83
N LEU A 94 6.50 -4.74 -3.11
CA LEU A 94 5.26 -4.69 -2.34
C LEU A 94 4.02 -4.71 -3.25
N THR A 95 3.14 -5.69 -3.05
CA THR A 95 1.84 -5.81 -3.74
C THR A 95 0.93 -4.61 -3.43
N GLN A 96 0.06 -4.24 -4.38
CA GLN A 96 -0.87 -3.13 -4.20
C GLN A 96 -1.75 -3.28 -2.95
N ALA A 97 -2.33 -4.48 -2.73
CA ALA A 97 -3.14 -4.77 -1.54
C ALA A 97 -2.44 -4.47 -0.20
N ARG A 98 -1.12 -4.67 -0.12
CA ARG A 98 -0.34 -4.37 1.09
C ARG A 98 -0.05 -2.87 1.25
N LYS A 99 0.08 -2.14 0.14
CA LYS A 99 0.16 -0.67 0.16
C LYS A 99 -1.16 -0.08 0.66
N ASP A 100 -2.27 -0.54 0.10
CA ASP A 100 -3.61 -0.06 0.46
C ASP A 100 -3.96 -0.42 1.91
N ALA A 101 -3.56 -1.60 2.38
CA ALA A 101 -3.71 -1.97 3.78
C ALA A 101 -2.93 -1.03 4.73
N ALA A 102 -1.70 -0.63 4.36
CA ALA A 102 -0.93 0.34 5.14
C ALA A 102 -1.60 1.72 5.14
N ILE A 103 -2.03 2.21 3.97
CA ILE A 103 -2.73 3.51 3.85
C ILE A 103 -4.01 3.52 4.70
N ARG A 104 -4.84 2.47 4.60
CA ARG A 104 -6.07 2.33 5.41
C ARG A 104 -5.77 2.34 6.90
N TRP A 105 -4.71 1.67 7.32
CA TRP A 105 -4.29 1.68 8.72
C TRP A 105 -3.92 3.09 9.18
N TYR A 106 -3.08 3.83 8.44
CA TYR A 106 -2.72 5.21 8.82
C TYR A 106 -3.95 6.12 8.88
N ASN A 107 -4.86 6.03 7.91
CA ASN A 107 -6.10 6.81 7.93
C ASN A 107 -6.96 6.49 9.17
N SER A 108 -7.04 5.21 9.56
CA SER A 108 -7.82 4.80 10.75
C SER A 108 -7.31 5.38 12.07
N LEU A 109 -6.05 5.84 12.15
CA LEU A 109 -5.52 6.47 13.36
C LEU A 109 -6.17 7.82 13.68
N PHE A 110 -6.77 8.46 12.68
CA PHE A 110 -7.35 9.80 12.79
C PHE A 110 -8.84 9.85 12.48
N LYS A 111 -9.43 8.71 12.07
CA LYS A 111 -10.85 8.64 11.68
C LYS A 111 -11.80 8.43 12.87
N ALA A 112 -11.30 8.40 14.09
CA ALA A 112 -12.14 8.37 15.28
C ALA A 112 -12.44 9.82 15.68
N GLU A 113 -13.51 10.40 15.13
CA GLU A 113 -14.38 11.51 15.65
C GLU A 113 -15.35 12.05 14.57
N GLU A 114 -15.50 11.40 13.41
CA GLU A 114 -16.61 11.71 12.48
C GLU A 114 -17.48 10.45 12.36
N ASP A 115 -18.73 10.59 12.82
CA ASP A 115 -19.77 9.57 12.93
C ASP A 115 -19.91 8.67 11.70
N ASP A 116 -20.41 7.46 11.97
CA ASP A 116 -21.03 6.56 11.01
C ASP A 116 -22.11 7.31 10.18
N ASP A 117 -21.74 7.88 9.04
CA ASP A 117 -22.67 8.11 7.92
C ASP A 117 -22.26 7.20 6.76
N ASP A 118 -22.64 5.94 6.95
CA ASP A 118 -22.72 4.90 5.93
C ASP A 118 -24.05 5.11 5.17
N ASP A 119 -24.14 6.17 4.35
CA ASP A 119 -25.25 6.32 3.39
C ASP A 119 -24.83 5.72 2.04
N ASN A 120 -24.86 4.40 2.06
CA ASN A 120 -25.58 3.54 1.13
C ASN A 120 -25.69 4.04 -0.31
N ASN A 121 -24.95 3.32 -1.17
CA ASN A 121 -25.20 3.16 -2.59
C ASN A 121 -26.68 2.82 -2.83
N SER A 122 -27.49 3.79 -3.26
CA SER A 122 -28.81 3.54 -3.85
C SER A 122 -28.73 3.84 -5.34
N ASP A 123 -28.88 2.75 -6.09
CA ASP A 123 -29.26 2.72 -7.49
C ASP A 123 -30.51 3.57 -7.79
N ASP A 124 -30.68 3.85 -9.09
CA ASP A 124 -31.80 4.49 -9.80
C ASP A 124 -31.86 6.03 -9.79
N ASP A 125 -31.59 6.67 -10.93
CA ASP A 125 -32.64 6.88 -11.94
C ASP A 125 -32.10 7.55 -13.21
N ASP A 126 -32.78 7.21 -14.30
CA ASP A 126 -32.66 7.61 -15.69
C ASP A 126 -32.54 9.13 -15.93
N ASP A 127 -31.83 9.52 -17.00
CA ASP A 127 -32.40 10.28 -18.15
C ASP A 127 -31.25 10.81 -19.05
N ALA A 128 -31.09 10.22 -20.23
CA ALA A 128 -30.31 10.82 -21.32
C ALA A 128 -30.87 10.33 -22.66
N GLU A 129 -31.95 10.97 -23.09
CA GLU A 129 -32.38 11.05 -24.48
C GLU A 129 -31.22 11.55 -25.37
N ASP A 130 -30.66 10.70 -26.24
CA ASP A 130 -30.05 11.19 -27.48
C ASP A 130 -30.19 10.19 -28.62
N ASP A 131 -30.43 10.78 -29.78
CA ASP A 131 -31.24 10.28 -30.87
C ASP A 131 -30.36 9.91 -32.08
N HIS A 132 -30.79 8.85 -32.77
CA HIS A 132 -30.43 8.46 -34.14
C HIS A 132 -28.95 8.19 -34.50
N THR A 133 -28.65 6.93 -34.80
CA THR A 133 -28.34 6.38 -36.16
C THR A 133 -27.85 4.94 -35.97
N GLY A 134 -28.49 3.90 -36.47
CA GLY A 134 -28.80 3.71 -37.88
C GLY A 134 -27.90 2.60 -38.44
N ASN A 135 -28.52 1.44 -38.70
CA ASN A 135 -28.26 0.61 -39.88
C ASN A 135 -27.35 -0.64 -39.77
N LYS A 136 -28.05 -1.78 -39.66
CA LYS A 136 -27.90 -3.03 -40.46
C LYS A 136 -26.71 -3.96 -40.19
N ARG A 137 -27.08 -4.98 -39.41
CA ARG A 137 -26.55 -6.35 -39.35
C ARG A 137 -26.75 -7.11 -40.68
N ALA A 138 -25.68 -7.66 -41.22
CA ALA A 138 -25.64 -8.87 -42.06
C ALA A 138 -24.18 -9.39 -41.97
N LYS A 139 -23.96 -10.62 -41.47
CA LYS A 139 -23.52 -11.81 -42.24
C LYS A 139 -22.05 -11.67 -42.70
N GLU A 140 -21.11 -12.56 -42.44
CA GLU A 140 -20.96 -14.02 -42.65
C GLU A 140 -19.56 -14.35 -42.04
N ASP A 141 -19.37 -15.45 -41.31
CA ASP A 141 -18.75 -16.72 -41.76
C ASP A 141 -17.26 -16.63 -42.21
N ASP A 142 -16.56 -17.75 -41.98
CA ASP A 142 -15.15 -18.12 -42.26
C ASP A 142 -14.08 -17.57 -41.30
N GLU A 143 -13.49 -18.41 -40.43
CA GLU A 143 -12.51 -19.49 -40.72
C GLU A 143 -11.24 -18.97 -41.38
N GLU A 144 -10.10 -19.53 -40.95
CA GLU A 144 -8.83 -19.73 -41.67
C GLU A 144 -7.62 -19.41 -40.75
N TYR A 145 -7.01 -20.50 -40.27
CA TYR A 145 -5.70 -20.55 -39.65
C TYR A 145 -4.64 -20.10 -40.66
N ALA A 146 -3.76 -19.18 -40.26
CA ALA A 146 -2.48 -18.99 -40.93
C ALA A 146 -1.36 -19.29 -39.92
N ASP A 147 -0.90 -20.53 -40.02
CA ASP A 147 0.44 -21.00 -39.72
C ASP A 147 1.40 -20.28 -40.67
N ASP A 148 2.49 -19.70 -40.16
CA ASP A 148 3.74 -19.45 -40.89
C ASP A 148 4.74 -18.99 -39.82
N ASP A 149 5.55 -19.90 -39.27
CA ASP A 149 6.78 -20.48 -39.81
C ASP A 149 8.01 -19.74 -39.27
N ASP A 150 9.05 -20.54 -39.10
CA ASP A 150 10.31 -20.30 -38.43
C ASP A 150 11.09 -19.05 -38.90
N ASP A 151 11.91 -18.51 -37.99
CA ASP A 151 13.32 -18.27 -38.33
C ASP A 151 14.14 -18.16 -37.03
N ASP A 152 14.89 -19.24 -36.78
CA ASP A 152 16.14 -19.25 -36.03
C ASP A 152 17.11 -18.20 -36.63
N ASP A 153 17.79 -17.44 -35.78
CA ASP A 153 19.17 -17.05 -36.08
C ASP A 153 19.94 -16.89 -34.76
N ASP A 154 20.75 -17.92 -34.50
CA ASP A 154 21.94 -17.87 -33.67
C ASP A 154 22.88 -16.78 -34.23
N ASP A 155 23.42 -15.92 -33.37
CA ASP A 155 24.78 -15.42 -33.62
C ASP A 155 25.51 -15.25 -32.29
N ASP A 156 26.50 -16.14 -32.13
CA ASP A 156 27.55 -16.11 -31.13
C ASP A 156 28.50 -14.93 -31.43
N GLU A 157 28.71 -14.03 -30.47
CA GLU A 157 29.93 -13.23 -30.42
C GLU A 157 30.59 -13.39 -29.04
N ASP A 158 31.59 -14.28 -29.01
CA ASP A 158 32.69 -14.31 -28.05
C ASP A 158 33.41 -12.94 -28.02
N ASP A 159 33.55 -12.34 -26.84
CA ASP A 159 34.46 -11.21 -26.61
C ASP A 159 35.59 -11.68 -25.67
N ASP A 160 36.82 -11.57 -26.19
CA ASP A 160 38.13 -12.00 -25.64
C ASP A 160 38.60 -11.19 -24.42
#